data_AF-A0A1G0YBN1-F1
#
_entry.id   AF-A0A1G0YBN1-F1
#
_cell.length_a   1.000
_cell.length_b   1.000
_cell.length_c   1.000
_cell.angle_alpha   90.00
_cell.angle_beta   90.00
_cell.angle_gamma   90.00
#
_symmetry.space_group_name_H-M   'P 1'
#
loop_
_entity.id
_entity.type
_entity.pdbx_description
1 polymer ?
#
loop_
_entity_poly.entity_id
_entity_poly.type
_entity_poly.pdbx_seq_one_letter_code
_entity_poly.pdbx_strand_id
1 'polypeptide(L)'
;MLHVERPRSLWDSVGAHFPAALVTGILLLLAIFAPLDRMPIPTCTFLQWTGYPCPFCGSTRAFMDMAQGRYVEAFSGHPWASVLYLLTALVFAWNCAALLGGVVLKKGRLLKPPRAIRAALWALLAAALLATWFYRLAMGLK
;
A
#
# COMPACT_ATOMS: atom_id res chain seq x y z
N MET A 1 19.90 12.00 -6.11
CA MET A 1 19.80 13.47 -6.08
C MET A 1 18.38 13.87 -6.46
N LEU A 2 17.62 14.35 -5.49
CA LEU A 2 16.29 14.92 -5.68
C LEU A 2 16.46 16.32 -6.28
N HIS A 3 15.69 16.65 -7.31
CA HIS A 3 15.68 18.01 -7.83
C HIS A 3 14.51 18.74 -7.18
N VAL A 4 14.83 19.68 -6.30
CA VAL A 4 13.85 20.51 -5.61
C VAL A 4 13.73 21.81 -6.40
N GLU A 5 12.62 21.98 -7.10
CA GLU A 5 12.32 23.24 -7.78
C GLU A 5 11.46 24.11 -6.86
N ARG A 6 11.85 25.39 -6.72
CA ARG A 6 10.98 26.40 -6.11
C ARG A 6 9.90 26.74 -7.14
N PRO A 7 8.61 26.51 -6.86
CA PRO A 7 7.54 26.76 -7.80
C PRO A 7 7.39 28.27 -8.06
N ARG A 8 6.89 28.62 -9.25
CA ARG A 8 6.58 30.02 -9.60
C ARG A 8 5.31 30.51 -8.91
N SER A 9 4.39 29.59 -8.59
CA SER A 9 3.20 29.85 -7.79
C SER A 9 2.94 28.72 -6.79
N LEU A 10 2.34 29.01 -5.64
CA LEU A 10 1.92 27.98 -4.68
C LEU A 10 0.93 26.98 -5.31
N TRP A 11 0.14 27.42 -6.29
CA TRP A 11 -0.82 26.60 -7.03
C TRP A 11 -0.17 25.47 -7.82
N ASP A 12 1.09 25.64 -8.28
CA ASP A 12 1.83 24.58 -8.97
C ASP A 12 2.18 23.41 -8.04
N SER A 13 2.52 23.71 -6.77
CA SER A 13 2.80 22.69 -5.76
C SER A 13 1.52 22.00 -5.29
N VAL A 14 0.43 22.77 -5.11
CA VAL A 14 -0.89 22.24 -4.78
C VAL A 14 -1.37 21.30 -5.89
N GLY A 15 -1.36 21.73 -7.15
CA GLY A 15 -1.80 20.89 -8.28
C GLY A 15 -1.00 19.60 -8.43
N ALA A 16 0.31 19.63 -8.15
CA ALA A 16 1.18 18.47 -8.29
C ALA A 16 1.05 17.43 -7.16
N HIS A 17 0.84 17.88 -5.92
CA HIS A 17 0.94 17.02 -4.73
C HIS A 17 -0.39 16.78 -4.00
N PHE A 18 -1.36 17.68 -4.12
CA PHE A 18 -2.64 17.60 -3.41
C PHE A 18 -3.47 16.36 -3.77
N PRO A 19 -3.65 15.95 -5.05
CA PRO A 19 -4.46 14.78 -5.37
C PRO A 19 -3.90 13.50 -4.76
N ALA A 20 -2.58 13.32 -4.80
CA ALA A 20 -1.92 12.16 -4.24
C ALA A 20 -2.01 12.15 -2.71
N ALA A 21 -1.80 13.30 -2.05
CA ALA A 21 -1.97 13.43 -0.60
C ALA A 21 -3.42 13.16 -0.18
N LEU A 22 -4.41 13.64 -0.93
CA LEU A 22 -5.83 13.43 -0.65
C LEU A 22 -6.19 11.95 -0.73
N VAL A 23 -5.85 11.27 -1.84
CA VAL A 23 -6.18 9.86 -2.05
C VAL A 23 -5.51 8.98 -0.99
N THR A 24 -4.21 9.18 -0.76
CA THR A 24 -3.48 8.37 0.25
C THR A 24 -3.92 8.70 1.68
N GLY A 25 -4.22 9.95 1.98
CA GLY A 25 -4.76 10.38 3.27
C GLY A 25 -6.13 9.76 3.55
N ILE A 26 -7.05 9.80 2.59
CA ILE A 26 -8.37 9.15 2.72
C ILE A 26 -8.22 7.65 2.96
N LEU A 27 -7.34 6.98 2.20
CA LEU A 27 -7.09 5.54 2.38
C LEU A 27 -6.57 5.21 3.78
N LEU A 28 -5.61 5.99 4.31
CA LEU A 28 -5.06 5.79 5.65
C LEU A 28 -6.11 6.08 6.74
N LEU A 29 -6.90 7.14 6.57
CA LEU A 29 -7.97 7.49 7.51
C LEU A 29 -9.04 6.40 7.54
N LEU A 30 -9.50 5.93 6.37
CA LEU A 30 -10.41 4.80 6.28
C LEU A 30 -9.82 3.56 6.95
N ALA A 31 -8.52 3.31 6.80
CA ALA A 31 -7.89 2.16 7.42
C ALA A 31 -7.87 2.23 8.96
N ILE A 32 -7.75 3.43 9.53
CA ILE A 32 -7.77 3.63 10.99
C ILE A 32 -9.21 3.58 11.52
N PHE A 33 -10.14 4.25 10.85
CA PHE A 33 -11.47 4.53 11.39
C PHE A 33 -12.58 3.60 10.88
N ALA A 34 -12.38 2.87 9.78
CA ALA A 34 -13.41 1.98 9.28
C ALA A 34 -13.52 0.75 10.20
N PRO A 35 -14.70 0.46 10.77
CA PRO A 35 -14.90 -0.73 11.57
C PRO A 35 -15.13 -1.92 10.65
N LEU A 36 -14.04 -2.57 10.21
CA LEU A 36 -14.12 -3.72 9.31
C LEU A 36 -14.94 -4.87 9.90
N ASP A 37 -14.91 -5.02 11.23
CA ASP A 37 -15.62 -6.06 11.97
C ASP A 37 -17.14 -5.85 11.97
N ARG A 38 -17.59 -4.61 11.71
CA ARG A 38 -19.00 -4.24 11.62
C ARG A 38 -19.49 -4.09 10.19
N MET A 39 -18.58 -4.12 9.21
CA MET A 39 -18.96 -4.12 7.81
C MET A 39 -19.25 -5.56 7.39
N PRO A 40 -20.43 -5.85 6.81
CA PRO A 40 -20.72 -7.13 6.20
C PRO A 40 -19.96 -7.22 4.86
N ILE A 41 -18.63 -7.13 4.91
CA ILE A 41 -17.80 -7.31 3.74
C ILE A 41 -17.93 -8.78 3.37
N PRO A 42 -18.49 -9.10 2.19
CA PRO A 42 -18.68 -10.47 1.79
C PRO A 42 -17.33 -11.19 1.86
N THR A 43 -17.33 -12.36 2.48
CA THR A 43 -16.23 -13.31 2.35
C THR A 43 -15.91 -13.45 0.87
N CYS A 44 -14.64 -13.37 0.51
CA CYS A 44 -14.15 -13.41 -0.86
C CYS A 44 -15.02 -14.29 -1.78
N THR A 45 -15.65 -13.73 -2.81
CA THR A 45 -16.56 -14.47 -3.70
C THR A 45 -15.88 -15.70 -4.31
N PHE A 46 -14.56 -15.59 -4.58
CA PHE A 46 -13.74 -16.70 -5.04
C PHE A 46 -13.67 -17.84 -4.02
N LEU A 47 -13.54 -17.53 -2.72
CA LEU A 47 -13.60 -18.52 -1.64
C LEU A 47 -14.98 -19.17 -1.57
N GLN A 48 -16.06 -18.40 -1.71
CA GLN A 48 -17.42 -18.94 -1.72
C GLN A 48 -17.68 -19.88 -2.90
N TRP A 49 -17.16 -19.56 -4.08
CA TRP A 49 -17.38 -20.35 -5.29
C TRP A 49 -16.46 -21.58 -5.40
N THR A 50 -15.19 -21.43 -5.06
CA THR A 50 -14.19 -22.49 -5.26
C THR A 50 -13.89 -23.29 -4.00
N GLY A 51 -14.24 -22.76 -2.82
CA GLY A 51 -13.81 -23.30 -1.53
C GLY A 51 -12.36 -23.01 -1.16
N TYR A 52 -11.61 -22.29 -2.02
CA TYR A 52 -10.20 -21.96 -1.82
C TYR A 52 -9.96 -20.45 -1.68
N PRO A 53 -9.07 -20.00 -0.78
CA PRO A 53 -8.73 -18.59 -0.68
C PRO A 53 -7.96 -18.12 -1.92
N CYS A 54 -8.33 -16.97 -2.47
CA CYS A 54 -7.55 -16.32 -3.53
C CYS A 54 -6.22 -15.78 -2.96
N PRO A 55 -5.19 -15.53 -3.80
CA PRO A 55 -3.89 -15.06 -3.32
C PRO A 55 -3.93 -13.70 -2.59
N PHE A 56 -5.00 -12.92 -2.78
CA PHE A 56 -5.23 -11.63 -2.15
C PHE A 56 -6.19 -11.67 -0.95
N CYS A 57 -6.69 -12.86 -0.57
CA CYS A 57 -7.74 -13.03 0.43
C CYS A 57 -7.25 -12.64 1.83
N GLY A 58 -7.79 -11.58 2.42
CA GLY A 58 -7.38 -11.08 3.74
C GLY A 58 -6.40 -9.90 3.70
N SER A 59 -6.02 -9.43 2.52
CA SER A 59 -5.15 -8.25 2.35
C SER A 59 -5.74 -6.95 2.89
N THR A 60 -7.04 -6.71 2.69
CA THR A 60 -7.73 -5.55 3.26
C THR A 60 -7.68 -5.58 4.79
N ARG A 61 -7.89 -6.76 5.39
CA ARG A 61 -7.78 -6.94 6.85
C ARG A 61 -6.34 -6.68 7.30
N ALA A 62 -5.33 -7.28 6.67
CA ALA A 62 -3.93 -7.04 7.03
C ALA A 62 -3.50 -5.57 6.86
N PHE A 63 -4.00 -4.86 5.85
CA PHE A 63 -3.81 -3.40 5.71
C PHE A 63 -4.46 -2.64 6.88
N MET A 64 -5.64 -3.10 7.28
CA MET A 64 -6.40 -2.73 8.48
C MET A 64 -5.57 -2.76 9.75
N ASP A 65 -5.05 -3.96 9.96
CA ASP A 65 -4.29 -4.38 11.12
C ASP A 65 -3.02 -3.53 11.26
N MET A 66 -2.33 -3.24 10.15
CA MET A 66 -1.21 -2.29 10.14
C MET A 66 -1.61 -0.89 10.61
N ALA A 67 -2.75 -0.38 10.15
CA ALA A 67 -3.24 0.95 10.51
C ALA A 67 -3.63 1.04 11.99
N GLN A 68 -4.12 -0.06 12.56
CA GLN A 68 -4.54 -0.19 13.94
C GLN A 68 -3.39 -0.57 14.91
N GLY A 69 -2.17 -0.73 14.41
CA GLY A 69 -1.00 -1.11 15.22
C GLY A 69 -0.89 -2.61 15.53
N ARG A 70 -1.73 -3.44 14.92
CA ARG A 70 -1.75 -4.91 15.03
C ARG A 70 -0.77 -5.53 14.03
N TYR A 71 0.51 -5.26 14.23
CA TYR A 71 1.56 -5.60 13.26
C TYR A 71 1.74 -7.11 13.10
N VAL A 72 1.65 -7.87 14.19
CA VAL A 72 1.85 -9.34 14.16
C VAL A 72 0.73 -10.00 13.35
N GLU A 73 -0.50 -9.57 13.57
CA GLU A 73 -1.70 -9.99 12.85
C GLU A 73 -1.63 -9.57 11.38
N ALA A 74 -1.12 -8.37 11.09
CA ALA A 74 -0.94 -7.90 9.73
C ALA A 74 0.09 -8.73 8.94
N PHE A 75 1.25 -9.02 9.53
CA PHE A 75 2.31 -9.79 8.89
C PHE A 75 1.91 -11.27 8.75
N SER A 76 1.28 -11.86 9.75
CA SER A 76 0.77 -13.24 9.65
C SER A 76 -0.42 -13.35 8.70
N GLY A 77 -1.24 -12.30 8.59
CA GLY A 77 -2.38 -12.21 7.69
C GLY A 77 -1.94 -12.10 6.23
N HIS A 78 -1.18 -11.06 5.88
CA HIS A 78 -0.66 -10.89 4.52
C HIS A 78 0.53 -9.91 4.52
N PRO A 79 1.79 -10.40 4.45
CA PRO A 79 2.97 -9.54 4.50
C PRO A 79 2.99 -8.46 3.42
N TRP A 80 2.48 -8.75 2.22
CA TRP A 80 2.47 -7.79 1.11
C TRP A 80 1.55 -6.59 1.39
N ALA A 81 0.44 -6.80 2.12
CA ALA A 81 -0.46 -5.72 2.50
C ALA A 81 0.23 -4.76 3.50
N SER A 82 1.14 -5.30 4.31
CA SER A 82 1.97 -4.50 5.21
C SER A 82 2.95 -3.60 4.43
N VAL A 83 3.58 -4.14 3.40
CA VAL A 83 4.42 -3.35 2.48
C VAL A 83 3.59 -2.28 1.77
N LEU A 84 2.39 -2.62 1.30
CA LEU A 84 1.48 -1.68 0.65
C LEU A 84 1.11 -0.52 1.59
N TYR A 85 0.80 -0.81 2.85
CA TYR A 85 0.49 0.21 3.85
C TYR A 85 1.66 1.18 4.05
N LEU A 86 2.88 0.66 4.24
CA LEU A 86 4.08 1.47 4.39
C LEU A 86 4.33 2.35 3.16
N LEU A 87 4.15 1.82 1.95
CA LEU A 87 4.30 2.61 0.72
C LEU A 87 3.25 3.73 0.64
N THR A 88 2.00 3.46 0.99
CA THR A 88 0.94 4.47 1.05
C THR A 88 1.27 5.57 2.06
N ALA A 89 1.71 5.20 3.26
CA ALA A 89 2.13 6.14 4.30
C ALA A 89 3.32 7.00 3.88
N LEU A 90 4.34 6.40 3.22
CA LEU A 90 5.49 7.12 2.70
C LEU A 90 5.09 8.10 1.59
N VAL A 91 4.21 7.70 0.67
CA VAL A 91 3.71 8.58 -0.39
C VAL A 91 2.91 9.73 0.21
N PHE A 92 2.07 9.47 1.20
CA PHE A 92 1.33 10.51 1.92
C PHE A 92 2.30 11.51 2.57
N ALA A 93 3.22 11.03 3.40
CA ALA A 93 4.21 11.87 4.09
C ALA A 93 5.05 12.69 3.12
N TRP A 94 5.46 12.10 1.99
CA TRP A 94 6.22 12.77 0.94
C TRP A 94 5.47 13.94 0.31
N ASN A 95 4.19 13.72 -0.05
CA ASN A 95 3.37 14.77 -0.65
C ASN A 95 2.99 15.85 0.39
N CYS A 96 2.70 15.48 1.62
CA CYS A 96 2.48 16.43 2.71
C CYS A 96 3.72 17.29 2.98
N ALA A 97 4.91 16.70 3.02
CA ALA A 97 6.16 17.45 3.18
C ALA A 97 6.40 18.42 2.01
N ALA A 98 6.09 18.01 0.78
CA ALA A 98 6.20 18.87 -0.40
C ALA A 98 5.23 20.07 -0.32
N LEU A 99 3.98 19.84 0.09
CA LEU A 99 2.95 20.86 0.27
C LEU A 99 3.32 21.84 1.40
N LEU A 100 3.74 21.33 2.56
CA LEU A 100 4.14 22.17 3.70
C LEU A 100 5.40 22.98 3.41
N GLY A 101 6.34 22.41 2.65
CA GLY A 101 7.55 23.10 2.21
C GLY A 101 7.34 24.06 1.04
N GLY A 102 6.16 24.07 0.41
CA GLY A 102 5.88 24.87 -0.79
C GLY A 102 6.83 24.56 -1.95
N VAL A 103 7.33 23.32 -2.04
CA VAL A 103 8.27 22.89 -3.07
C VAL A 103 7.62 21.90 -4.03
N VAL A 104 8.14 21.81 -5.26
CA VAL A 104 7.77 20.74 -6.18
C VAL A 104 8.89 19.71 -6.18
N LEU A 105 8.59 18.52 -5.65
CA LEU A 105 9.54 17.41 -5.61
C LEU A 105 9.46 16.64 -6.92
N LYS A 106 10.34 16.96 -7.88
CA LYS A 106 10.49 16.15 -9.08
C LYS A 106 11.32 14.90 -8.75
N LYS A 107 10.79 13.72 -9.11
CA LYS A 107 11.53 12.45 -9.01
C LYS A 107 12.79 12.55 -9.86
N GLY A 108 13.94 12.75 -9.22
CA GLY A 108 15.23 12.70 -9.88
C GLY A 108 15.47 11.33 -10.53
N ARG A 109 16.28 11.30 -11.59
CA ARG A 109 16.60 10.10 -12.39
C ARG A 109 17.12 8.91 -11.56
N LEU A 110 17.66 9.15 -10.36
CA LEU A 110 18.17 8.13 -9.43
C LEU A 110 17.08 7.36 -8.64
N LEU A 111 15.85 7.88 -8.55
CA LEU A 111 14.69 7.15 -7.99
C LEU A 111 14.07 6.17 -8.98
N LYS A 112 14.62 6.06 -10.18
CA LYS A 112 14.30 4.98 -11.13
C LYS A 112 15.30 3.86 -10.88
N PRO A 113 14.98 2.85 -10.04
CA PRO A 113 15.82 1.66 -9.97
C PRO A 113 16.03 1.12 -11.39
N PRO A 114 17.23 0.59 -11.70
CA PRO A 114 17.48 -0.11 -12.95
C PRO A 114 16.36 -1.11 -13.24
N ARG A 115 16.00 -1.30 -14.51
CA ARG A 115 14.93 -2.22 -14.91
C ARG A 115 15.12 -3.62 -14.29
N ALA A 116 16.37 -4.08 -14.17
CA ALA A 116 16.73 -5.33 -13.52
C ALA A 116 16.37 -5.37 -12.02
N ILE A 117 16.72 -4.33 -11.25
CA ILE A 117 16.38 -4.25 -9.81
C ILE A 117 14.87 -4.16 -9.62
N ARG A 118 14.19 -3.35 -10.45
CA ARG A 118 12.73 -3.28 -10.43
C ARG A 118 12.10 -4.63 -10.75
N ALA A 119 12.57 -5.34 -11.77
CA ALA A 119 12.09 -6.67 -12.13
C ALA A 119 12.34 -7.68 -11.00
N ALA A 120 13.51 -7.65 -10.38
CA ALA A 120 13.84 -8.52 -9.25
C ALA A 120 12.94 -8.26 -8.02
N LEU A 121 12.68 -6.99 -7.69
CA LEU A 121 11.75 -6.64 -6.61
C LEU A 121 10.32 -7.12 -6.91
N TRP A 122 9.83 -6.91 -8.13
CA TRP A 122 8.52 -7.42 -8.53
C TRP A 122 8.45 -8.95 -8.53
N ALA A 123 9.51 -9.62 -9.00
CA ALA A 123 9.60 -11.08 -8.98
C ALA A 123 9.64 -11.62 -7.55
N LEU A 124 10.37 -10.97 -6.63
CA LEU A 124 10.41 -11.34 -5.22
C LEU A 124 9.04 -11.15 -4.56
N LEU A 125 8.35 -10.04 -4.84
CA LEU A 125 7.01 -9.76 -4.34
C LEU A 125 6.00 -10.80 -4.85
N ALA A 126 6.07 -11.13 -6.14
CA ALA A 126 5.24 -12.17 -6.75
C ALA A 126 5.56 -13.55 -6.17
N ALA A 127 6.83 -13.90 -5.97
CA ALA A 127 7.24 -15.15 -5.36
C ALA A 127 6.75 -15.26 -3.91
N ALA A 128 6.87 -14.19 -3.11
CA ALA A 128 6.36 -14.15 -1.75
C ALA A 128 4.83 -14.30 -1.70
N LEU A 129 4.11 -13.66 -2.63
CA LEU A 129 2.66 -13.78 -2.77
C LEU A 129 2.26 -15.22 -3.12
N LEU A 130 2.92 -15.83 -4.10
CA LEU A 130 2.67 -17.21 -4.52
C LEU A 130 3.04 -18.21 -3.43
N ALA A 131 4.15 -18.01 -2.72
CA ALA A 131 4.56 -18.87 -1.60
C ALA A 131 3.55 -18.79 -0.44
N THR A 132 3.08 -17.60 -0.10
CA THR A 132 2.05 -17.39 0.94
C THR A 132 0.72 -18.06 0.54
N TRP A 133 0.34 -17.94 -0.74
CA TRP A 133 -0.85 -18.57 -1.26
C TRP A 133 -0.74 -20.10 -1.27
N PHE A 134 0.38 -20.64 -1.74
CA PHE A 134 0.62 -22.08 -1.76
C PHE A 134 0.66 -22.67 -0.34
N TYR A 135 1.29 -21.98 0.62
CA TYR A 135 1.26 -22.37 2.03
C TYR A 135 -0.17 -22.45 2.58
N ARG A 136 -1.03 -21.46 2.28
CA ARG A 136 -2.44 -21.47 2.70
C ARG A 136 -3.25 -22.57 2.05
N LEU A 137 -3.03 -22.84 0.77
CA LEU A 137 -3.64 -23.97 0.07
C LEU A 137 -3.22 -25.32 0.68
N ALA A 138 -1.93 -25.49 0.97
CA ALA A 138 -1.39 -26.73 1.55
C ALA A 138 -1.88 -26.98 2.99
N MET A 139 -2.05 -25.91 3.78
CA MET A 139 -2.51 -26.00 5.17
C MET A 139 -4.04 -26.10 5.32
N GLY A 140 -4.82 -26.03 4.24
CA GLY A 140 -6.28 -26.13 4.29
C GLY A 140 -6.96 -25.03 5.11
N LEU A 141 -6.24 -23.91 5.36
CA LEU A 141 -6.77 -22.75 6.06
C LEU A 141 -7.80 -22.08 5.13
N LYS A 142 -9.08 -22.31 5.41
CA LYS A 142 -10.22 -21.67 4.75
C LYS A 142 -10.33 -20.21 5.17
#